data_AF-A0A0M9ELF4-F1
#
_entry.id   AF-A0A0M9ELF4-F1
#
_cell.length_a   1.000
_cell.length_b   1.000
_cell.length_c   1.000
_cell.angle_alpha   90.00
_cell.angle_beta   90.00
_cell.angle_gamma   90.00
#
_symmetry.space_group_name_H-M   'P 1'
#
loop_
_entity.id
_entity.type
_entity.pdbx_description
1 polymer ?
#
loop_
_entity_poly.entity_id
_entity_poly.type
_entity_poly.pdbx_seq_one_letter_code
_entity_poly.pdbx_strand_id
1 'polypeptide(L)'
;MAVALPRRFYSLLWVAILLALVVFFVFLREDTWSSIPRPPNGWKIPFTTDDGVLSSWMGNNKKAPAKDPKDPLRIVLVESSGTHDEVAAALMHAFGGQEGSQLDVYFANQRFRMQDIMGNFSLPANITVNKWDKFASAVTENPPHILVSTTCEFDLDRGADPIVKLLKNASTHLFCTIHHADRWAQGKYVQAVRSFVEHQRVDFVGLSQHTVDFFLNDTIPKWHTAANLTTRVIPP
;
A
#
# COMPACT_ATOMS: atom_id res chain seq x y z
N MET A 1 -10.73 -46.97 39.63
CA MET A 1 -9.25 -46.86 39.76
C MET A 1 -8.75 -45.93 38.67
N ALA A 2 -8.24 -44.74 39.03
CA ALA A 2 -7.66 -43.82 38.06
C ALA A 2 -6.22 -44.26 37.75
N VAL A 3 -5.97 -44.70 36.52
CA VAL A 3 -4.62 -45.09 36.08
C VAL A 3 -3.84 -43.79 35.85
N ALA A 4 -2.90 -43.49 36.75
CA ALA A 4 -2.00 -42.35 36.60
C ALA A 4 -1.06 -42.63 35.41
N LEU A 5 -1.20 -41.84 34.35
CA LEU A 5 -0.34 -41.95 33.17
C LEU A 5 1.11 -41.59 33.52
N PRO A 6 2.11 -42.23 32.90
CA PRO A 6 3.51 -41.92 33.16
C PRO A 6 3.80 -40.44 32.84
N ARG A 7 4.64 -39.78 33.65
CA ARG A 7 5.01 -38.36 33.50
C ARG A 7 5.47 -38.00 32.07
N ARG A 8 6.09 -38.95 31.37
CA ARG A 8 6.52 -38.83 29.96
C ARG A 8 5.35 -38.68 28.98
N PHE A 9 4.19 -39.26 29.30
CA PHE A 9 2.98 -39.14 28.49
C PHE A 9 2.43 -37.71 28.52
N TYR A 10 2.44 -37.08 29.70
CA TYR A 10 2.08 -35.67 29.83
C TYR A 10 3.07 -34.75 29.11
N SER A 11 4.37 -35.04 29.14
CA SER A 11 5.37 -34.27 28.38
C SER A 11 5.16 -34.40 26.86
N LEU A 12 4.87 -35.60 26.35
CA LEU A 12 4.56 -35.82 24.94
C LEU A 12 3.26 -35.12 24.52
N LEU A 13 2.24 -35.13 25.39
CA LEU A 13 0.99 -34.42 25.15
C LEU A 13 1.22 -32.90 25.04
N TRP A 14 2.02 -32.31 25.93
CA TRP A 14 2.36 -30.89 25.87
C TRP A 14 3.14 -30.51 24.62
N VAL A 15 4.08 -31.35 24.19
CA VAL A 15 4.81 -31.14 22.92
C VAL A 15 3.86 -31.23 21.74
N ALA A 16 2.95 -32.21 21.71
CA ALA A 16 1.96 -32.33 20.64
C ALA A 16 1.01 -31.13 20.59
N ILE A 17 0.57 -30.60 21.73
CA ILE A 17 -0.27 -29.40 21.82
C ILE A 17 0.49 -28.16 21.33
N LEU A 18 1.74 -27.97 21.76
CA LEU A 18 2.57 -26.86 21.30
C LEU A 18 2.80 -26.92 19.78
N LEU A 19 3.06 -28.12 19.25
CA LEU A 19 3.29 -28.31 17.83
C LEU A 19 2.00 -28.08 17.03
N ALA A 20 0.86 -28.51 17.54
CA ALA A 20 -0.44 -28.20 16.95
C ALA A 20 -0.75 -26.70 16.97
N LEU A 21 -0.39 -25.98 18.04
CA LEU A 21 -0.54 -24.52 18.10
C LEU A 21 0.38 -23.83 17.08
N VAL A 22 1.65 -24.23 16.98
CA VAL A 22 2.59 -23.67 15.98
C VAL A 22 2.08 -23.91 14.56
N VAL A 23 1.64 -25.14 14.26
CA VAL A 23 1.02 -25.49 12.97
C VAL A 23 -0.23 -24.63 12.73
N PHE A 24 -1.12 -24.52 13.72
CA PHE A 24 -2.32 -23.69 13.62
C PHE A 24 -2.01 -22.22 13.31
N PHE A 25 -1.00 -21.63 13.96
CA PHE A 25 -0.59 -20.24 13.69
C PHE A 25 0.14 -20.06 12.35
N VAL A 26 0.89 -21.07 11.88
CA VAL A 26 1.57 -21.01 10.59
C VAL A 26 0.57 -21.16 9.43
N PHE A 27 -0.35 -22.12 9.50
CA PHE A 27 -1.29 -22.39 8.41
C PHE A 27 -2.43 -21.35 8.32
N LEU A 28 -2.92 -20.81 9.45
CA LEU A 28 -3.92 -19.73 9.40
C LEU A 28 -3.37 -18.41 8.85
N ARG A 29 -2.05 -18.20 8.88
CA ARG A 29 -1.41 -17.04 8.25
C ARG A 29 -1.40 -17.16 6.72
N GLU A 30 -1.43 -18.38 6.18
CA GLU A 30 -1.41 -18.65 4.74
C GLU A 30 -2.81 -18.68 4.11
N ASP A 31 -3.84 -19.07 4.87
CA ASP A 31 -5.21 -19.26 4.33
C ASP A 31 -5.91 -17.97 3.89
N THR A 32 -5.49 -16.80 4.37
CA THR A 32 -6.03 -15.52 3.86
C THR A 32 -5.49 -15.14 2.48
N TRP A 33 -4.37 -15.73 2.05
CA TRP A 33 -3.71 -15.43 0.77
C TRP A 33 -3.93 -16.52 -0.29
N SER A 34 -4.24 -17.75 0.11
CA SER A 34 -4.48 -18.88 -0.79
C SER A 34 -5.85 -18.85 -1.49
N SER A 35 -6.81 -18.09 -0.93
CA SER A 35 -8.14 -17.85 -1.52
C SER A 35 -8.18 -16.75 -2.57
N ILE A 36 -7.08 -16.02 -2.77
CA ILE A 36 -6.96 -15.00 -3.81
C ILE A 36 -6.75 -15.71 -5.15
N PRO A 37 -7.61 -15.48 -6.17
CA PRO A 37 -7.40 -16.03 -7.50
C PRO A 37 -5.99 -15.71 -7.98
N ARG A 38 -5.25 -16.72 -8.43
CA ARG A 38 -3.91 -16.50 -8.99
C ARG A 38 -4.02 -15.47 -10.11
N PRO A 39 -3.20 -14.42 -10.09
CA PRO A 39 -3.32 -13.38 -11.08
C PRO A 39 -2.94 -13.95 -12.47
N PRO A 40 -3.55 -13.46 -13.56
CA PRO A 40 -3.12 -13.76 -14.92
C PRO A 40 -1.62 -13.59 -15.13
N ASN A 41 -1.05 -14.39 -16.04
CA ASN A 41 0.36 -14.29 -16.41
C ASN A 41 0.72 -12.86 -16.84
N GLY A 42 1.72 -12.27 -16.18
CA GLY A 42 2.20 -10.89 -16.44
C GLY A 42 1.77 -9.84 -15.40
N TRP A 43 0.84 -10.18 -14.49
CA TRP A 43 0.49 -9.30 -13.39
C TRP A 43 1.59 -9.19 -12.36
N LYS A 44 1.90 -7.96 -11.95
CA LYS A 44 2.71 -7.67 -10.76
C LYS A 44 1.75 -7.37 -9.62
N ILE A 45 1.58 -8.34 -8.71
CA ILE A 45 0.86 -8.09 -7.47
C ILE A 45 1.71 -7.10 -6.68
N PRO A 46 1.18 -5.92 -6.33
CA PRO A 46 1.90 -5.02 -5.45
C PRO A 46 2.10 -5.74 -4.10
N PHE A 47 3.30 -5.61 -3.53
CA PHE A 47 3.64 -6.07 -2.17
C PHE A 47 3.85 -7.57 -1.94
N THR A 48 3.66 -8.44 -2.94
CA THR A 48 4.07 -9.87 -2.84
C THR A 48 5.06 -10.31 -3.90
N THR A 49 5.11 -9.63 -5.06
CA THR A 49 6.03 -9.99 -6.16
C THR A 49 6.91 -8.84 -6.64
N ASP A 50 6.86 -7.68 -5.98
CA ASP A 50 7.61 -6.50 -6.40
C ASP A 50 8.93 -6.37 -5.63
N ASP A 51 9.93 -7.11 -6.12
CA ASP A 51 11.33 -7.05 -5.72
C ASP A 51 12.02 -5.74 -6.14
N GLY A 52 11.27 -4.67 -6.45
CA GLY A 52 11.76 -3.41 -6.99
C GLY A 52 11.71 -2.22 -6.02
N VAL A 53 10.52 -1.74 -5.67
CA VAL A 53 10.38 -0.44 -4.98
C VAL A 53 10.70 -0.53 -3.49
N LEU A 54 10.08 -1.46 -2.75
CA LEU A 54 10.34 -1.61 -1.30
C LEU A 54 11.70 -2.28 -1.02
N SER A 55 12.10 -3.23 -1.85
CA SER A 55 13.38 -3.95 -1.77
C SER A 55 14.61 -3.10 -2.16
N SER A 56 14.47 -2.15 -3.10
CA SER A 56 15.56 -1.22 -3.45
C SER A 56 15.86 -0.28 -2.28
N TRP A 57 14.84 0.11 -1.53
CA TRP A 57 14.99 0.83 -0.28
C TRP A 57 15.65 0.00 0.82
N MET A 58 15.31 -1.30 0.93
CA MET A 58 15.93 -2.22 1.89
C MET A 58 17.34 -2.71 1.51
N GLY A 59 17.94 -2.21 0.41
CA GLY A 59 19.34 -2.49 0.08
C GLY A 59 19.62 -3.87 -0.53
N ASN A 60 18.61 -4.61 -0.98
CA ASN A 60 18.84 -5.89 -1.67
C ASN A 60 19.41 -5.73 -3.10
N ASN A 61 19.45 -4.51 -3.63
CA ASN A 61 20.19 -4.17 -4.83
C ASN A 61 21.50 -3.46 -4.48
N LYS A 62 22.63 -3.98 -4.97
CA LYS A 62 24.01 -3.46 -4.82
C LYS A 62 24.23 -2.00 -5.29
N LYS A 63 23.18 -1.22 -5.57
CA LYS A 63 23.23 0.11 -6.18
C LYS A 63 22.39 1.18 -5.48
N ALA A 64 21.57 0.85 -4.48
CA ALA A 64 20.93 1.86 -3.64
C ALA A 64 21.69 1.91 -2.30
N PRO A 65 22.12 3.10 -1.83
CA PRO A 65 22.66 3.19 -0.48
C PRO A 65 21.51 2.82 0.47
N ALA A 66 21.64 1.70 1.16
CA ALA A 66 20.81 1.41 2.33
C ALA A 66 20.90 2.64 3.23
N LYS A 67 19.80 3.38 3.35
CA LYS A 67 19.75 4.56 4.22
C LYS A 67 20.00 4.07 5.65
N ASP A 68 20.63 4.91 6.47
CA ASP A 68 20.98 4.61 7.87
C ASP A 68 19.86 3.79 8.54
N PRO A 69 20.15 2.64 9.19
CA PRO A 69 19.16 1.85 9.94
C PRO A 69 18.29 2.66 10.92
N LYS A 70 18.72 3.89 11.26
CA LYS A 70 18.01 4.84 12.11
C LYS A 70 16.98 5.73 11.39
N ASP A 71 16.97 5.79 10.06
CA ASP A 71 16.01 6.59 9.28
C ASP A 71 14.94 5.68 8.67
N PRO A 72 13.71 5.63 9.23
CA PRO A 72 12.69 4.70 8.78
C PRO A 72 12.24 5.00 7.35
N LEU A 73 11.73 3.96 6.66
CA LEU A 73 11.04 4.17 5.39
C LEU A 73 9.75 4.98 5.66
N ARG A 74 9.78 6.28 5.36
CA ARG A 74 8.63 7.19 5.48
C ARG A 74 7.62 6.98 4.35
N ILE A 75 6.46 6.47 4.72
CA ILE A 75 5.30 6.24 3.86
C ILE A 75 4.19 7.17 4.33
N VAL A 76 3.54 7.85 3.40
CA VAL A 76 2.35 8.66 3.69
C VAL A 76 1.18 8.10 2.92
N LEU A 77 0.10 7.75 3.61
CA LEU A 77 -1.17 7.35 3.00
C LEU A 77 -2.16 8.50 3.13
N VAL A 78 -2.88 8.79 2.05
CA VAL A 78 -3.84 9.87 2.05
C VAL A 78 -5.19 9.42 1.50
N GLU A 79 -6.26 9.91 2.14
CA GLU A 79 -7.64 9.71 1.74
C GLU A 79 -8.35 11.06 1.91
N SER A 80 -8.45 11.82 0.82
CA SER A 80 -8.98 13.18 0.86
C SER A 80 -10.49 13.25 0.76
N SER A 81 -11.20 12.18 0.35
CA SER A 81 -12.62 12.25 0.00
C SER A 81 -13.52 12.13 1.23
N GLY A 82 -13.11 11.31 2.20
CA GLY A 82 -13.90 10.94 3.37
C GLY A 82 -14.89 9.81 3.10
N THR A 83 -14.75 9.09 1.97
CA THR A 83 -15.72 8.07 1.54
C THR A 83 -15.13 6.73 1.15
N HIS A 84 -13.81 6.59 1.02
CA HIS A 84 -13.17 5.34 0.58
C HIS A 84 -12.37 4.67 1.70
N ASP A 85 -13.01 4.57 2.86
CA ASP A 85 -12.48 4.02 4.10
C ASP A 85 -11.98 2.57 3.92
N GLU A 86 -12.72 1.77 3.15
CA GLU A 86 -12.39 0.36 2.88
C GLU A 86 -11.08 0.23 2.08
N VAL A 87 -10.89 1.10 1.09
CA VAL A 87 -9.68 1.10 0.27
C VAL A 87 -8.49 1.62 1.06
N ALA A 88 -8.68 2.68 1.85
CA ALA A 88 -7.64 3.19 2.73
C ALA A 88 -7.22 2.15 3.78
N ALA A 89 -8.16 1.36 4.31
CA ALA A 89 -7.87 0.26 5.22
C ALA A 89 -7.02 -0.83 4.55
N ALA A 90 -7.40 -1.25 3.34
CA ALA A 90 -6.62 -2.24 2.57
C ALA A 90 -5.19 -1.75 2.28
N LEU A 91 -5.06 -0.48 1.86
CA LEU A 91 -3.77 0.15 1.61
C LEU A 91 -2.94 0.31 2.90
N MET A 92 -3.56 0.73 4.00
CA MET A 92 -2.88 0.83 5.31
C MET A 92 -2.37 -0.53 5.76
N HIS A 93 -3.15 -1.59 5.57
CA HIS A 93 -2.69 -2.95 5.87
C HIS A 93 -1.52 -3.37 4.97
N ALA A 94 -1.62 -3.14 3.66
CA ALA A 94 -0.58 -3.50 2.70
C ALA A 94 0.76 -2.78 2.96
N PHE A 95 0.72 -1.46 3.16
CA PHE A 95 1.93 -0.66 3.38
C PHE A 95 2.42 -0.70 4.83
N GLY A 96 1.50 -0.85 5.79
CA GLY A 96 1.84 -0.99 7.21
C GLY A 96 2.48 -2.34 7.54
N GLY A 97 2.33 -3.33 6.65
CA GLY A 97 3.02 -4.62 6.73
C GLY A 97 4.55 -4.54 6.67
N GLN A 98 5.10 -3.39 6.27
CA GLN A 98 6.53 -3.20 6.06
C GLN A 98 7.29 -2.91 7.37
N GLU A 99 8.18 -3.82 7.76
CA GLU A 99 9.09 -3.62 8.89
C GLU A 99 10.04 -2.43 8.67
N GLY A 100 10.37 -1.73 9.76
CA GLY A 100 11.28 -0.58 9.73
C GLY A 100 10.70 0.66 9.02
N SER A 101 9.39 0.69 8.79
CA SER A 101 8.71 1.82 8.17
C SER A 101 7.92 2.67 9.17
N GLN A 102 7.74 3.94 8.82
CA GLN A 102 6.79 4.84 9.46
C GLN A 102 5.69 5.11 8.44
N LEU A 103 4.43 4.87 8.84
CA LEU A 103 3.26 5.10 8.01
C LEU A 103 2.39 6.19 8.63
N ASP A 104 2.45 7.39 8.06
CA ASP A 104 1.56 8.49 8.46
C ASP A 104 0.34 8.51 7.54
N VAL A 105 -0.84 8.37 8.14
CA VAL A 105 -2.11 8.30 7.42
C VAL A 105 -2.90 9.59 7.60
N TYR A 106 -3.43 10.16 6.53
CA TYR A 106 -4.18 11.42 6.54
C TYR A 106 -5.59 11.22 6.00
N PHE A 107 -6.59 11.34 6.87
CA PHE A 107 -8.01 11.19 6.52
C PHE A 107 -8.74 12.53 6.50
N ALA A 108 -9.55 12.76 5.48
CA ALA A 108 -10.53 13.84 5.50
C ALA A 108 -11.69 13.53 6.44
N ASN A 109 -12.17 12.29 6.42
CA ASN A 109 -13.20 11.79 7.33
C ASN A 109 -13.07 10.27 7.44
N GLN A 110 -13.39 9.69 8.60
CA GLN A 110 -13.48 8.24 8.79
C GLN A 110 -14.91 7.88 9.17
N ARG A 111 -15.60 7.08 8.35
CA ARG A 111 -17.00 6.70 8.58
C ARG A 111 -17.11 5.29 9.15
N PHE A 112 -18.32 4.92 9.55
CA PHE A 112 -18.66 3.53 9.92
C PHE A 112 -17.72 2.84 10.91
N ARG A 113 -17.18 3.61 11.88
CA ARG A 113 -16.21 3.14 12.88
C ARG A 113 -14.90 2.61 12.28
N MET A 114 -14.49 3.09 11.11
CA MET A 114 -13.24 2.65 10.49
C MET A 114 -12.01 2.94 11.35
N GLN A 115 -12.07 3.98 12.20
CA GLN A 115 -11.04 4.23 13.21
C GLN A 115 -10.82 3.01 14.13
N ASP A 116 -11.90 2.36 14.58
CA ASP A 116 -11.81 1.18 15.46
C ASP A 116 -11.24 -0.02 14.70
N ILE A 117 -11.67 -0.20 13.45
CA ILE A 117 -11.24 -1.32 12.60
C ILE A 117 -9.75 -1.19 12.29
N MET A 118 -9.33 -0.04 11.77
CA MET A 118 -7.94 0.21 11.39
C MET A 118 -7.02 0.32 12.61
N GLY A 119 -7.53 0.82 13.74
CA GLY A 119 -6.80 0.86 15.02
C GLY A 119 -6.51 -0.52 15.61
N ASN A 120 -7.26 -1.56 15.20
CA ASN A 120 -7.02 -2.94 15.63
C ASN A 120 -6.03 -3.70 14.74
N PHE A 121 -5.50 -3.07 13.68
CA PHE A 121 -4.50 -3.72 12.84
C PHE A 121 -3.19 -3.91 13.60
N SER A 122 -2.71 -5.16 13.65
CA SER A 122 -1.39 -5.50 14.22
C SER A 122 -0.35 -5.45 13.10
N LEU A 123 0.21 -4.27 12.85
CA LEU A 123 1.12 -4.00 11.74
C LEU A 123 2.54 -3.69 12.23
N PRO A 124 3.60 -4.12 11.52
CA PRO A 124 4.98 -3.81 11.90
C PRO A 124 5.39 -2.34 11.79
N ALA A 125 4.76 -1.56 10.90
CA ALA A 125 5.05 -0.14 10.75
C ALA A 125 4.64 0.66 11.99
N ASN A 126 5.35 1.76 12.27
CA ASN A 126 4.87 2.75 13.23
C ASN A 126 3.81 3.62 12.55
N ILE A 127 2.54 3.51 12.98
CA ILE A 127 1.40 4.13 12.32
C ILE A 127 0.92 5.36 13.09
N THR A 128 0.86 6.50 12.41
CA THR A 128 0.25 7.73 12.95
C THR A 128 -0.97 8.10 12.11
N VAL A 129 -2.14 8.21 12.73
CA VAL A 129 -3.36 8.69 12.05
C VAL A 129 -3.56 10.18 12.31
N ASN A 130 -3.71 10.94 11.23
CA ASN A 130 -3.79 12.39 11.22
C ASN A 130 -5.02 12.86 10.44
N LYS A 131 -5.41 14.12 10.68
CA LYS A 131 -6.41 14.82 9.88
C LYS A 131 -5.80 15.33 8.58
N TRP A 132 -6.60 15.31 7.51
CA TRP A 132 -6.20 15.77 6.16
C TRP A 132 -5.63 17.20 6.13
N ASP A 133 -6.13 18.10 6.98
CA ASP A 133 -5.66 19.49 7.05
C ASP A 133 -4.16 19.62 7.40
N LYS A 134 -3.58 18.61 8.07
CA LYS A 134 -2.13 18.55 8.38
C LYS A 134 -1.26 18.00 7.26
N PHE A 135 -1.85 17.44 6.22
CA PHE A 135 -1.11 16.78 5.14
C PHE A 135 -0.11 17.73 4.48
N ALA A 136 -0.55 18.93 4.10
CA ALA A 136 0.26 19.88 3.34
C ALA A 136 1.52 20.34 4.10
N SER A 137 1.40 20.63 5.40
CA SER A 137 2.54 21.01 6.23
C SER A 137 3.49 19.83 6.42
N ALA A 138 2.96 18.65 6.74
CA ALA A 138 3.77 17.47 7.03
C ALA A 138 4.64 17.04 5.85
N VAL A 139 4.10 17.02 4.64
CA VAL A 139 4.88 16.62 3.45
C VAL A 139 5.82 17.70 2.94
N THR A 140 5.62 18.96 3.34
CA THR A 140 6.56 20.05 3.01
C THR A 140 7.75 20.03 3.95
N GLU A 141 7.52 19.84 5.24
CA GLU A 141 8.57 19.80 6.27
C GLU A 141 9.40 18.51 6.18
N ASN A 142 8.74 17.38 5.91
CA ASN A 142 9.36 16.06 5.91
C ASN A 142 8.85 15.21 4.73
N PRO A 143 9.32 15.46 3.49
CA PRO A 143 8.80 14.80 2.27
C PRO A 143 8.89 13.27 2.33
N PRO A 144 7.80 12.51 2.12
CA PRO A 144 7.83 11.06 2.21
C PRO A 144 8.63 10.42 1.09
N HIS A 145 9.13 9.20 1.33
CA HIS A 145 9.73 8.38 0.29
C HIS A 145 8.66 7.77 -0.62
N ILE A 146 7.53 7.37 -0.02
CA ILE A 146 6.38 6.80 -0.71
C ILE A 146 5.13 7.59 -0.33
N LEU A 147 4.40 8.06 -1.33
CA LEU A 147 3.05 8.61 -1.19
C LEU A 147 2.05 7.59 -1.74
N VAL A 148 1.06 7.23 -0.94
CA VAL A 148 -0.01 6.31 -1.28
C VAL A 148 -1.30 7.10 -1.29
N SER A 149 -1.94 7.15 -2.45
CA SER A 149 -3.20 7.86 -2.64
C SER A 149 -4.34 6.87 -2.77
N THR A 150 -5.35 7.02 -1.91
CA THR A 150 -6.53 6.15 -1.88
C THR A 150 -7.44 6.40 -3.07
N THR A 151 -7.57 7.66 -3.48
CA THR A 151 -8.35 8.04 -4.66
C THR A 151 -7.63 9.16 -5.38
N CYS A 152 -6.75 8.78 -6.29
CA CYS A 152 -5.75 9.67 -6.85
C CYS A 152 -6.35 10.86 -7.59
N GLU A 153 -7.44 10.68 -8.32
CA GLU A 153 -8.17 11.80 -8.90
C GLU A 153 -8.71 12.80 -7.85
N PHE A 154 -9.20 12.33 -6.70
CA PHE A 154 -9.74 13.21 -5.65
C PHE A 154 -8.63 13.84 -4.81
N ASP A 155 -7.60 13.08 -4.50
CA ASP A 155 -6.44 13.56 -3.75
C ASP A 155 -5.67 14.61 -4.56
N LEU A 156 -5.59 14.44 -5.89
CA LEU A 156 -5.07 15.47 -6.79
C LEU A 156 -6.00 16.67 -6.92
N ASP A 157 -7.32 16.53 -6.86
CA ASP A 157 -8.24 17.67 -6.88
C ASP A 157 -8.19 18.49 -5.59
N ARG A 158 -8.12 17.84 -4.42
CA ARG A 158 -8.12 18.48 -3.09
C ARG A 158 -6.73 18.88 -2.58
N GLY A 159 -5.69 18.20 -3.05
CA GLY A 159 -4.31 18.30 -2.55
C GLY A 159 -3.28 18.51 -3.67
N ALA A 160 -3.69 19.09 -4.81
CA ALA A 160 -2.84 19.32 -5.97
C ALA A 160 -1.48 19.91 -5.58
N ASP A 161 -1.48 21.03 -4.86
CA ASP A 161 -0.24 21.78 -4.59
C ASP A 161 0.81 21.01 -3.76
N PRO A 162 0.49 20.46 -2.57
CA PRO A 162 1.46 19.68 -1.81
C PRO A 162 1.92 18.43 -2.56
N ILE A 163 1.01 17.72 -3.25
CA ILE A 163 1.37 16.54 -4.04
C ILE A 163 2.30 16.95 -5.20
N VAL A 164 1.91 17.95 -5.99
CA VAL A 164 2.69 18.50 -7.13
C VAL A 164 4.05 19.01 -6.68
N LYS A 165 4.17 19.60 -5.48
CA LYS A 165 5.45 20.04 -4.92
C LYS A 165 6.38 18.87 -4.60
N LEU A 166 5.87 17.76 -4.06
CA LEU A 166 6.65 16.53 -3.94
C LEU A 166 7.16 16.07 -5.31
N LEU A 167 6.43 16.38 -6.38
CA LEU A 167 6.81 15.98 -7.73
C LEU A 167 8.02 16.70 -8.28
N LYS A 168 8.19 17.98 -7.93
CA LYS A 168 9.33 18.78 -8.41
C LYS A 168 10.67 18.29 -7.89
N ASN A 169 10.69 17.67 -6.71
CA ASN A 169 11.92 17.21 -6.07
C ASN A 169 12.33 15.79 -6.48
N ALA A 170 11.48 15.08 -7.24
CA ALA A 170 11.72 13.72 -7.74
C ALA A 170 12.20 12.71 -6.68
N SER A 171 11.92 12.94 -5.39
CA SER A 171 12.37 12.09 -4.29
C SER A 171 11.30 11.11 -3.81
N THR A 172 10.03 11.36 -4.16
CA THR A 172 8.88 10.58 -3.70
C THR A 172 8.38 9.65 -4.82
N HIS A 173 7.97 8.43 -4.46
CA HIS A 173 7.27 7.50 -5.36
C HIS A 173 5.77 7.52 -5.03
N LEU A 174 4.91 7.62 -6.03
CA LEU A 174 3.45 7.65 -5.87
C LEU A 174 2.83 6.29 -6.22
N PHE A 175 2.06 5.74 -5.30
CA PHE A 175 1.06 4.72 -5.61
C PHE A 175 -0.30 5.41 -5.76
N CYS A 176 -0.79 5.44 -6.99
CA CYS A 176 -1.94 6.23 -7.42
C CYS A 176 -3.13 5.29 -7.63
N THR A 177 -4.00 5.16 -6.63
CA THR A 177 -5.18 4.28 -6.75
C THR A 177 -6.25 4.93 -7.62
N ILE A 178 -6.67 4.22 -8.67
CA ILE A 178 -7.65 4.65 -9.65
C ILE A 178 -9.03 4.13 -9.26
N HIS A 179 -9.93 5.03 -8.84
CA HIS A 179 -11.34 4.68 -8.65
C HIS A 179 -12.17 4.98 -9.91
N HIS A 180 -11.95 6.13 -10.55
CA HIS A 180 -12.70 6.59 -11.72
C HIS A 180 -11.79 6.73 -12.94
N ALA A 181 -11.47 5.60 -13.58
CA ALA A 181 -10.54 5.56 -14.71
C ALA A 181 -10.95 6.49 -15.87
N ASP A 182 -12.26 6.65 -16.14
CA ASP A 182 -12.79 7.53 -17.18
C ASP A 182 -12.39 9.01 -17.00
N ARG A 183 -12.29 9.49 -15.75
CA ARG A 183 -11.93 10.88 -15.45
C ARG A 183 -10.50 11.23 -15.83
N TRP A 184 -9.64 10.22 -15.96
CA TRP A 184 -8.25 10.40 -16.38
C TRP A 184 -8.11 10.66 -17.88
N ALA A 185 -9.17 10.53 -18.68
CA ALA A 185 -9.14 10.86 -20.10
C ALA A 185 -9.07 12.38 -20.36
N GLN A 186 -9.49 13.23 -19.41
CA GLN A 186 -9.66 14.68 -19.60
C GLN A 186 -8.41 15.53 -19.31
N GLY A 187 -7.23 14.90 -19.21
CA GLY A 187 -5.94 15.58 -19.22
C GLY A 187 -5.50 16.27 -17.91
N LYS A 188 -6.39 16.81 -17.06
CA LYS A 188 -5.97 17.52 -15.84
C LYS A 188 -5.12 16.68 -14.89
N TYR A 189 -5.55 15.45 -14.60
CA TYR A 189 -4.82 14.54 -13.71
C TYR A 189 -3.54 14.02 -14.38
N VAL A 190 -3.60 13.80 -15.69
CA VAL A 190 -2.44 13.41 -16.51
C VAL A 190 -1.34 14.45 -16.41
N GLN A 191 -1.68 15.73 -16.54
CA GLN A 191 -0.72 16.82 -16.40
C GLN A 191 -0.14 16.88 -14.98
N ALA A 192 -0.97 16.66 -13.95
CA ALA A 192 -0.50 16.65 -12.57
C ALA A 192 0.54 15.54 -12.31
N VAL A 193 0.32 14.32 -12.81
CA VAL A 193 1.24 13.20 -12.58
C VAL A 193 2.30 13.00 -13.67
N ARG A 194 2.31 13.84 -14.73
CA ARG A 194 3.16 13.64 -15.91
C ARG A 194 4.64 13.48 -15.57
N SER A 195 5.19 14.43 -14.81
CA SER A 195 6.61 14.37 -14.39
C SER A 195 6.91 13.08 -13.64
N PHE A 196 5.92 12.57 -12.94
CA PHE A 196 6.01 11.40 -12.08
C PHE A 196 6.02 10.12 -12.90
N VAL A 197 5.20 10.07 -13.94
CA VAL A 197 5.24 9.03 -14.97
C VAL A 197 6.55 9.04 -15.75
N GLU A 198 7.00 10.21 -16.21
CA GLU A 198 8.24 10.35 -17.02
C GLU A 198 9.50 9.85 -16.29
N HIS A 199 9.53 10.00 -14.96
CA HIS A 199 10.61 9.52 -14.11
C HIS A 199 10.38 8.11 -13.52
N GLN A 200 9.34 7.39 -13.98
CA GLN A 200 8.97 6.06 -13.46
C GLN A 200 8.72 6.05 -11.94
N ARG A 201 8.13 7.13 -11.42
CA ARG A 201 7.81 7.36 -10.01
C ARG A 201 6.33 7.24 -9.69
N VAL A 202 5.54 6.65 -10.59
CA VAL A 202 4.12 6.35 -10.36
C VAL A 202 3.85 4.90 -10.68
N ASP A 203 3.18 4.25 -9.76
CA ASP A 203 2.46 3.02 -10.02
C ASP A 203 0.96 3.29 -9.91
N PHE A 204 0.23 3.04 -10.99
CA PHE A 204 -1.23 3.14 -10.99
C PHE A 204 -1.82 1.86 -10.40
N VAL A 205 -2.70 1.98 -9.42
CA VAL A 205 -3.26 0.85 -8.69
C VAL A 205 -4.75 0.76 -8.98
N GLY A 206 -5.20 -0.32 -9.63
CA GLY A 206 -6.62 -0.59 -9.80
C GLY A 206 -7.19 -1.44 -8.68
N LEU A 207 -8.47 -1.22 -8.36
CA LEU A 207 -9.25 -2.01 -7.39
C LEU A 207 -9.80 -3.32 -7.98
N SER A 208 -9.71 -3.48 -9.30
CA SER A 208 -10.11 -4.68 -10.01
C SER A 208 -9.38 -4.75 -11.34
N GLN A 209 -9.33 -5.93 -11.94
CA GLN A 209 -8.76 -6.05 -13.28
C GLN A 209 -9.55 -5.26 -14.32
N HIS A 210 -10.87 -5.24 -14.21
CA HIS A 210 -11.72 -4.49 -15.14
C HIS A 210 -11.33 -3.01 -15.16
N THR A 211 -11.06 -2.42 -13.98
CA THR A 211 -10.59 -1.04 -13.86
C THR A 211 -9.23 -0.84 -14.54
N VAL A 212 -8.30 -1.77 -14.35
CA VAL A 212 -6.96 -1.69 -14.98
C VAL A 212 -7.04 -1.86 -16.50
N ASP A 213 -7.80 -2.83 -16.99
CA ASP A 213 -7.97 -3.05 -18.43
C ASP A 213 -8.61 -1.84 -19.09
N PHE A 214 -9.68 -1.29 -18.50
CA PHE A 214 -10.32 -0.07 -19.00
C PHE A 214 -9.37 1.13 -18.95
N PHE A 215 -8.55 1.24 -17.88
CA PHE A 215 -7.56 2.30 -17.79
C PHE A 215 -6.49 2.19 -18.89
N LEU A 216 -5.96 1.00 -19.13
CA LEU A 216 -4.94 0.73 -20.14
C LEU A 216 -5.45 0.83 -21.58
N ASN A 217 -6.63 0.29 -21.86
CA ASN A 217 -7.13 0.12 -23.23
C ASN A 217 -8.01 1.28 -23.70
N ASP A 218 -8.71 1.96 -22.80
CA ASP A 218 -9.68 3.00 -23.15
C ASP A 218 -9.28 4.39 -22.69
N THR A 219 -8.53 4.50 -21.60
CA THR A 219 -8.22 5.78 -20.96
C THR A 219 -6.85 6.31 -21.38
N ILE A 220 -5.78 5.53 -21.15
CA ILE A 220 -4.41 5.90 -21.48
C ILE A 220 -4.21 6.25 -22.96
N PRO A 221 -4.82 5.55 -23.94
CA PRO A 221 -4.63 5.91 -25.36
C PRO A 221 -5.14 7.30 -25.71
N LYS A 222 -6.01 7.89 -24.88
CA LYS A 222 -6.50 9.27 -25.03
C LYS A 222 -5.50 10.29 -24.48
N TRP A 223 -4.48 9.86 -23.76
CA TRP A 223 -3.40 10.73 -23.32
C TRP A 223 -2.59 11.05 -24.58
N HIS A 224 -2.54 12.32 -24.98
CA HIS A 224 -1.87 12.77 -26.21
C HIS A 224 -0.33 12.62 -26.19
N THR A 225 0.22 11.69 -25.40
CA THR A 225 1.66 11.49 -25.18
C THR A 225 1.94 10.04 -24.81
N ALA A 226 2.88 9.41 -25.52
CA ALA A 226 3.32 8.05 -25.22
C ALA A 226 4.12 8.05 -23.91
N ALA A 227 3.57 7.46 -22.86
CA ALA A 227 4.26 7.28 -21.60
C ALA A 227 4.34 5.78 -21.28
N ASN A 228 5.52 5.32 -20.90
CA ASN A 228 5.70 3.94 -20.42
C ASN A 228 5.19 3.86 -18.97
N LEU A 229 4.02 3.25 -18.79
CA LEU A 229 3.27 3.27 -17.53
C LEU A 229 3.39 1.93 -16.81
N THR A 230 3.60 1.98 -15.49
CA THR A 230 3.50 0.79 -14.63
C THR A 230 2.12 0.77 -13.99
N THR A 231 1.37 -0.32 -14.21
CA THR A 231 0.06 -0.58 -13.59
C THR A 231 0.12 -1.80 -12.67
N ARG A 232 -0.64 -1.74 -11.59
CA ARG A 232 -0.73 -2.77 -10.53
C ARG A 232 -2.20 -2.95 -10.13
N VAL A 233 -2.55 -4.12 -9.59
CA VAL A 233 -3.91 -4.43 -9.13
C VAL A 233 -3.83 -4.87 -7.67
N ILE A 234 -4.66 -4.31 -6.80
CA ILE A 234 -4.87 -4.90 -5.47
C ILE A 234 -5.88 -6.03 -5.63
N PRO A 235 -5.53 -7.29 -5.30
CA PRO A 235 -6.50 -8.37 -5.31
C PRO A 235 -7.63 -8.09 -4.31
N PRO A 236 -8.86 -8.56 -4.58
CA PRO A 236 -10.01 -8.38 -3.70
C PRO A 236 -9.82 -8.98 -2.31
#